data_AF-A0A940QXE9-F1
#
_entry.id   AF-A0A940QXE9-F1
#
_cell.length_a   1.000
_cell.length_b   1.000
_cell.length_c   1.000
_cell.angle_alpha   90.00
_cell.angle_beta   90.00
_cell.angle_gamma   90.00
#
_symmetry.space_group_name_H-M   'P 1'
#
loop_
_entity.id
_entity.type
_entity.pdbx_description
1 polymer ?
#
loop_
_entity_poly.entity_id
_entity_poly.type
_entity_poly.pdbx_seq_one_letter_code
_entity_poly.pdbx_strand_id
1 'polypeptide(L)'
;MGTALRIFLRSRTWPFMRKNRALGEVFAKVYQTNFWGSPDSVSGAGSDLIQTAEIRKRIPEVIAHLGARTMLDIPCGDFHWMKEVELNVEYIGADIVEELMRRNQELFSTPLRRF
;
A
#
# COMPACT_ATOMS: atom_id res chain seq x y z
N MET A 1 -6.08 -27.79 3.84
CA MET A 1 -7.21 -26.85 3.99
C MET A 1 -7.79 -26.99 5.39
N GLY A 2 -7.61 -26.02 6.29
CA GLY A 2 -8.32 -26.09 7.58
C GLY A 2 -7.78 -25.28 8.76
N THR A 3 -6.54 -24.78 8.73
CA THR A 3 -5.94 -24.18 9.95
C THR A 3 -5.70 -22.68 9.86
N ALA A 4 -5.39 -22.13 8.68
CA ALA A 4 -5.05 -20.70 8.52
C ALA A 4 -6.27 -19.77 8.69
N LEU A 5 -7.47 -20.20 8.26
CA LEU A 5 -8.68 -19.37 8.34
C LEU A 5 -9.30 -19.32 9.75
N ARG A 6 -8.96 -20.26 10.64
CA ARG A 6 -9.47 -20.30 12.02
C ARG A 6 -8.75 -19.34 12.99
N ILE A 7 -7.57 -18.84 12.63
CA ILE A 7 -6.81 -17.85 13.40
C ILE A 7 -7.35 -16.42 13.14
N PHE A 8 -7.88 -16.18 11.94
CA PHE A 8 -8.17 -14.84 11.43
C PHE A 8 -9.32 -14.10 12.15
N LEU A 9 -10.25 -14.82 12.80
CA LEU A 9 -11.46 -14.21 13.38
C LEU A 9 -11.64 -14.45 14.90
N ARG A 10 -10.67 -15.08 15.60
CA ARG A 10 -10.88 -15.50 17.00
C ARG A 10 -9.76 -15.23 18.01
N SER A 11 -8.64 -14.59 17.67
CA SER A 11 -7.64 -14.24 18.69
C SER A 11 -7.77 -12.78 19.12
N ARG A 12 -8.22 -12.57 20.36
CA ARG A 12 -8.09 -11.32 21.14
C ARG A 12 -6.62 -10.99 21.49
N THR A 13 -5.66 -11.47 20.71
CA THR A 13 -4.23 -11.40 21.02
C THR A 13 -3.43 -11.11 19.75
N TRP A 14 -3.74 -10.02 19.07
CA TRP A 14 -2.71 -9.33 18.30
C TRP A 14 -1.84 -8.57 19.32
N PRO A 15 -0.56 -8.91 19.53
CA PRO A 15 0.26 -8.32 20.59
C PRO A 15 0.36 -6.77 20.51
N PHE A 16 0.18 -6.22 19.32
CA PHE A 16 0.24 -4.77 19.05
C PHE A 16 -1.11 -4.02 19.06
N MET A 17 -2.27 -4.68 19.01
CA MET A 17 -3.59 -4.03 19.01
C MET A 17 -4.07 -3.91 20.45
N ARG A 18 -3.27 -3.24 21.28
CA ARG A 18 -3.73 -2.73 22.56
C ARG A 18 -4.63 -1.53 22.28
N LYS A 19 -5.73 -1.42 23.02
CA LYS A 19 -6.79 -0.40 22.89
C LYS A 19 -6.36 1.09 22.87
N ASN A 20 -5.07 1.41 23.08
CA ASN A 20 -4.54 2.77 23.24
C ASN A 20 -3.23 3.05 22.47
N ARG A 21 -2.90 2.31 21.38
CA ARG A 21 -1.74 2.68 20.53
C ARG A 21 -2.16 3.60 19.39
N ALA A 22 -1.32 4.55 19.03
CA ALA A 22 -1.53 5.35 17.83
C ALA A 22 -1.47 4.44 16.60
N LEU A 23 -2.36 4.66 15.62
CA LEU A 23 -2.48 3.81 14.44
C LEU A 23 -1.18 3.73 13.64
N GLY A 24 -0.46 4.85 13.54
CA GLY A 24 0.85 4.93 12.88
C GLY A 24 1.89 4.02 13.52
N GLU A 25 1.93 3.90 14.86
CA GLU A 25 2.86 2.99 15.54
C GLU A 25 2.56 1.52 15.23
N VAL A 26 1.27 1.16 15.12
CA VAL A 26 0.85 -0.20 14.78
C VAL A 26 1.31 -0.55 13.37
N PHE A 27 1.06 0.34 12.40
CA PHE A 27 1.44 0.08 11.01
C PHE A 27 2.94 0.23 10.75
N ALA A 28 3.64 1.11 11.46
CA ALA A 28 5.10 1.16 11.44
C ALA A 28 5.69 -0.18 11.88
N LYS A 29 5.12 -0.81 12.91
CA LYS A 29 5.58 -2.13 13.34
C LYS A 29 5.26 -3.23 12.33
N VAL A 30 4.08 -3.18 11.72
CA VAL A 30 3.69 -4.08 10.61
C VAL A 30 4.69 -4.00 9.46
N TYR A 31 5.04 -2.79 9.04
CA TYR A 31 6.04 -2.53 8.00
C TYR A 31 7.43 -3.03 8.39
N GLN A 32 7.96 -2.61 9.55
CA GLN A 32 9.31 -2.95 10.00
C GLN A 32 9.54 -4.45 10.22
N THR A 33 8.48 -5.20 10.52
CA THR A 33 8.59 -6.65 10.73
C THR A 33 8.22 -7.47 9.50
N ASN A 34 7.90 -6.81 8.38
CA ASN A 34 7.25 -7.42 7.22
C ASN A 34 6.16 -8.39 7.68
N PHE A 35 5.26 -7.93 8.55
CA PHE A 35 4.30 -8.81 9.23
C PHE A 35 3.40 -9.55 8.23
N TRP A 36 3.08 -8.91 7.11
CA TRP A 36 2.29 -9.53 6.05
C TRP A 36 3.02 -10.68 5.34
N GLY A 37 4.35 -10.74 5.46
CA GLY A 37 5.17 -11.86 5.03
C GLY A 37 5.23 -12.05 3.51
N SER A 38 4.95 -11.02 2.72
CA SER A 38 5.15 -11.09 1.27
C SER A 38 6.64 -10.80 0.95
N PRO A 39 7.24 -11.59 0.03
CA PRO A 39 8.62 -11.39 -0.39
C PRO A 39 8.79 -10.19 -1.32
N ASP A 40 7.73 -9.83 -2.07
CA ASP A 40 7.80 -8.83 -3.13
C ASP A 40 7.39 -7.44 -2.64
N SER A 41 6.39 -7.38 -1.74
CA SER A 41 5.84 -6.14 -1.21
C SER A 41 5.60 -6.22 0.29
N VAL A 42 6.11 -5.24 1.03
CA VAL A 42 5.85 -5.10 2.47
C VAL A 42 4.42 -4.63 2.77
N SER A 43 3.62 -4.35 1.73
CA SER A 43 2.18 -4.08 1.80
C SER A 43 1.34 -5.37 1.80
N GLY A 44 1.96 -6.54 1.63
CA GLY A 44 1.34 -7.86 1.70
C GLY A 44 0.94 -8.44 0.34
N ALA A 45 0.48 -9.69 0.34
CA ALA A 45 0.28 -10.48 -0.89
C ALA A 45 -0.76 -9.89 -1.87
N GLY A 46 -1.70 -9.06 -1.37
CA GLY A 46 -2.65 -8.35 -2.25
C GLY A 46 -1.97 -7.30 -3.14
N SER A 47 -0.75 -6.89 -2.80
CA SER A 47 0.05 -5.92 -3.54
C SER A 47 1.02 -6.55 -4.54
N ASP A 48 1.00 -7.88 -4.69
CA ASP A 48 1.84 -8.59 -5.64
C ASP A 48 1.43 -8.29 -7.09
N LEU A 49 2.38 -8.35 -8.03
CA LEU A 49 2.13 -7.95 -9.42
C LEU A 49 1.10 -8.84 -10.14
N ILE A 50 0.99 -10.11 -9.74
CA ILE A 50 0.01 -11.06 -10.28
C ILE A 50 -1.40 -10.66 -9.81
N GLN A 51 -1.58 -10.35 -8.52
CA GLN A 51 -2.88 -9.99 -7.95
C GLN A 51 -3.41 -8.67 -8.52
N THR A 52 -2.52 -7.71 -8.77
CA THR A 52 -2.88 -6.37 -9.21
C THR A 52 -2.91 -6.21 -10.74
N ALA A 53 -2.73 -7.29 -11.51
CA ALA A 53 -2.63 -7.23 -12.98
C ALA A 53 -3.83 -6.55 -13.66
N GLU A 54 -5.07 -6.86 -13.23
CA GLU A 54 -6.26 -6.27 -13.84
C GLU A 54 -6.49 -4.83 -13.41
N ILE A 55 -6.31 -4.50 -12.13
CA ILE A 55 -6.54 -3.13 -11.66
C ILE A 55 -5.52 -2.14 -12.25
N ARG A 56 -4.26 -2.56 -12.45
CA ARG A 56 -3.24 -1.74 -13.12
C ARG A 56 -3.64 -1.32 -14.54
N LYS A 57 -4.35 -2.18 -15.28
CA LYS A 57 -4.85 -1.86 -16.63
C LYS A 57 -6.01 -0.89 -16.58
N ARG A 58 -6.89 -0.99 -15.58
CA ARG A 58 -8.14 -0.22 -15.49
C ARG A 58 -7.97 1.19 -14.91
N ILE A 59 -7.00 1.41 -14.03
CA ILE A 59 -6.79 2.71 -13.41
C ILE A 59 -6.57 3.82 -14.46
N PRO A 60 -5.67 3.69 -15.45
CA PRO A 60 -5.48 4.71 -16.47
C PRO A 60 -6.74 4.97 -17.30
N GLU A 61 -7.51 3.92 -17.62
CA GLU A 61 -8.78 4.03 -18.37
C GLU A 61 -9.80 4.88 -17.61
N VAL A 62 -9.95 4.65 -16.30
CA VAL A 62 -10.88 5.40 -15.45
C VAL A 62 -10.44 6.85 -15.32
N ILE A 63 -9.15 7.09 -15.09
CA ILE A 63 -8.59 8.45 -15.00
C ILE A 63 -8.85 9.23 -16.29
N ALA A 64 -8.61 8.61 -17.45
CA ALA A 64 -8.86 9.22 -18.75
C ALA A 64 -10.36 9.49 -18.98
N HIS A 65 -11.23 8.53 -18.65
CA HIS A 65 -12.68 8.68 -18.79
C HIS A 65 -13.24 9.82 -17.95
N LEU A 66 -12.71 10.00 -16.73
CA LEU A 66 -13.10 11.08 -15.83
C LEU A 66 -12.49 12.44 -16.24
N GLY A 67 -11.52 12.46 -17.16
CA GLY A 67 -10.74 13.66 -17.47
C GLY A 67 -9.96 14.18 -16.26
N ALA A 68 -9.61 13.29 -15.32
CA ALA A 68 -8.91 13.65 -14.10
C ALA A 68 -7.47 14.08 -14.40
N ARG A 69 -6.97 15.08 -13.65
CA ARG A 69 -5.61 15.62 -13.79
C ARG A 69 -4.70 15.30 -12.62
N THR A 70 -5.29 14.88 -11.50
CA THR A 70 -4.60 14.57 -10.27
C THR A 70 -5.23 13.33 -9.64
N MET A 71 -4.40 12.41 -9.15
CA MET A 71 -4.80 11.21 -8.42
C MET A 71 -4.22 11.27 -7.01
N LEU A 72 -5.08 11.07 -6.00
CA LEU A 72 -4.67 10.83 -4.62
C LEU A 72 -4.79 9.33 -4.33
N ASP A 73 -3.70 8.71 -3.89
CA ASP A 73 -3.61 7.31 -3.51
C ASP A 73 -3.30 7.19 -2.01
N ILE A 74 -4.27 6.73 -1.23
CA ILE A 74 -4.19 6.70 0.23
C ILE A 74 -5.00 5.51 0.80
N PRO A 75 -4.38 4.50 1.43
CA PRO A 75 -2.94 4.30 1.60
C PRO A 75 -2.23 3.85 0.31
N CYS A 76 -1.09 4.44 -0.04
CA CYS A 76 -0.32 4.04 -1.23
C CYS A 76 0.66 2.88 -0.99
N GLY A 77 0.93 2.53 0.28
CA GLY A 77 1.88 1.48 0.65
C GLY A 77 3.27 1.70 0.03
N ASP A 78 4.07 0.64 -0.07
CA ASP A 78 5.45 0.63 -0.63
C ASP A 78 5.56 0.99 -2.12
N PHE A 79 4.45 1.40 -2.74
CA PHE A 79 4.35 1.78 -4.14
C PHE A 79 4.82 0.66 -5.10
N HIS A 80 4.87 -0.59 -4.62
CA HIS A 80 5.47 -1.71 -5.36
C HIS A 80 4.79 -1.97 -6.70
N TRP A 81 3.45 -2.02 -6.71
CA TRP A 81 2.68 -2.30 -7.93
C TRP A 81 2.21 -1.02 -8.64
N MET A 82 1.96 0.07 -7.89
CA MET A 82 1.53 1.34 -8.50
C MET A 82 2.62 2.01 -9.32
N LYS A 83 3.91 1.73 -9.07
CA LYS A 83 5.00 2.19 -9.95
C LYS A 83 4.93 1.64 -11.37
N GLU A 84 4.25 0.49 -11.55
CA GLU A 84 4.05 -0.19 -12.84
C GLU A 84 2.82 0.34 -13.60
N VAL A 85 2.09 1.30 -13.03
CA VAL A 85 0.94 1.93 -13.68
C VAL A 85 1.40 3.17 -14.43
N GLU A 86 1.15 3.20 -15.74
CA GLU A 86 1.42 4.36 -16.58
C GLU A 86 0.38 5.45 -16.29
N LEU A 87 0.81 6.48 -15.55
CA LEU A 87 -0.01 7.63 -15.19
C LEU A 87 0.54 8.89 -15.87
N ASN A 88 -0.32 9.57 -16.63
CA ASN A 88 -0.02 10.86 -17.26
C ASN A 88 -0.68 12.03 -16.51
N VAL A 89 -0.79 11.89 -15.18
CA VAL A 89 -1.46 12.83 -14.27
C VAL A 89 -0.59 13.08 -13.05
N GLU A 90 -0.85 14.17 -12.34
CA GLU A 90 -0.20 14.39 -11.04
C GLU A 90 -0.62 13.29 -10.06
N TYR A 91 0.37 12.65 -9.43
CA TYR A 91 0.13 11.61 -8.43
C TYR A 91 0.59 12.08 -7.06
N ILE A 92 -0.29 11.90 -6.08
CA ILE A 92 -0.05 12.18 -4.66
C ILE A 92 -0.25 10.87 -3.91
N GLY A 93 0.84 10.27 -3.43
CA GLY A 93 0.78 9.14 -2.52
C GLY A 93 0.73 9.62 -1.07
N ALA A 94 0.01 8.90 -0.22
CA ALA A 94 0.08 9.08 1.23
C ALA A 94 -0.12 7.75 1.95
N ASP A 95 0.61 7.54 3.04
CA ASP A 95 0.47 6.42 3.96
C ASP A 95 0.78 6.89 5.38
N ILE A 96 0.19 6.23 6.37
CA ILE A 96 0.40 6.56 7.78
C ILE A 96 1.81 6.15 8.27
N VAL A 97 2.51 5.29 7.52
CA VAL A 97 3.87 4.85 7.85
C VAL A 97 4.90 5.85 7.32
N GLU A 98 5.37 6.75 8.19
CA GLU A 98 6.35 7.80 7.84
C GLU A 98 7.63 7.27 7.18
N GLU A 99 8.17 6.15 7.67
CA GLU A 99 9.38 5.53 7.12
C GLU A 99 9.17 5.10 5.66
N LEU A 100 7.97 4.62 5.35
CA LEU A 100 7.58 4.22 4.02
C LEU A 100 7.45 5.47 3.12
N MET A 101 6.84 6.55 3.61
CA MET A 101 6.73 7.81 2.85
C MET A 101 8.08 8.41 2.52
N ARG A 102 9.01 8.46 3.49
CA ARG A 102 10.39 8.90 3.23
C ARG A 102 11.06 8.05 2.14
N ARG A 103 10.93 6.72 2.21
CA ARG A 103 11.48 5.80 1.22
C ARG A 103 10.88 6.04 -0.17
N ASN A 104 9.56 6.18 -0.28
CA ASN A 104 8.90 6.42 -1.55
C ASN A 104 9.30 7.77 -2.14
N GLN A 105 9.40 8.81 -1.30
CA GLN A 105 9.85 10.14 -1.71
C GLN A 105 11.28 10.08 -2.30
N GLU A 106 12.19 9.31 -1.69
CA GLU A 106 13.57 9.13 -2.16
C GLU A 106 13.67 8.32 -3.46
N LEU A 107 12.87 7.27 -3.60
CA LEU A 107 13.01 6.30 -4.70
C LEU A 107 12.17 6.63 -5.93
N PHE A 108 11.02 7.28 -5.76
CA PHE A 108 9.98 7.30 -6.80
C PHE A 108 9.48 8.70 -7.17
N SER A 109 9.90 9.75 -6.49
CA SER A 109 9.45 11.12 -6.81
C SER A 109 9.89 11.59 -8.18
N THR A 110 9.01 12.33 -8.84
CA THR A 110 9.26 12.97 -10.14
C THR A 110 8.56 14.34 -10.14
N PRO A 111 8.71 15.18 -11.18
CA PRO A 111 7.93 16.43 -11.28
C PRO A 111 6.41 16.23 -11.23
N LEU A 112 5.90 15.05 -11.60
CA LEU A 112 4.47 14.71 -11.58
C LEU A 112 4.09 13.77 -10.42
N ARG A 113 5.04 13.37 -9.56
CA ARG A 113 4.80 12.37 -8.52
C ARG A 113 5.46 12.78 -7.21
N ARG A 114 4.66 12.84 -6.14
CA ARG A 114 5.14 13.09 -4.78
C ARG A 114 4.48 12.16 -3.77
N PHE A 115 5.15 12.00 -2.63
CA PHE A 115 4.72 11.18 -1.50
C PHE A 115 4.79 12.00 -0.20
#